data_AF-A0A1B6VY56-F1
#
_entry.id   AF-A0A1B6VY56-F1
#
_cell.length_a   1.000
_cell.length_b   1.000
_cell.length_c   1.000
_cell.angle_alpha   90.00
_cell.angle_beta   90.00
_cell.angle_gamma   90.00
#
_symmetry.space_group_name_H-M   'P 1'
#
loop_
_entity.id
_entity.type
_entity.pdbx_description
1 polymer ?
#
loop_
_entity_poly.entity_id
_entity_poly.type
_entity_poly.pdbx_seq_one_letter_code
_entity_poly.pdbx_strand_id
1 'polypeptide(L)'
;MYYQQPDPELKRARSVLHRFFNSPYAQKESALFNLSVWGAQILARHPEQTMAWCQELRTRHPNKLLAPLFKIAATPDSGKCLSQLDLTTEERQAYAEDYFTVGDILNMPYMPATLDARWVSFFATGKAEYIYGIVDYVADNAKIEDKQHQPEAGDDILTYGAARWSLGSNMKQYPQIKALVEKYTAGWPSERQQAL
;
A
#
# COMPACT_ATOMS: atom_id res chain seq x y z
N MET A 1 -14.57 1.38 -0.56
CA MET A 1 -13.28 0.75 -0.16
C MET A 1 -13.53 -0.69 0.27
N TYR A 2 -12.53 -1.58 0.18
CA TYR A 2 -12.76 -3.02 0.43
C TYR A 2 -13.24 -3.28 1.86
N TYR A 3 -12.60 -2.64 2.85
CA TYR A 3 -12.93 -2.81 4.26
C TYR A 3 -14.37 -2.41 4.65
N GLN A 4 -15.06 -1.61 3.83
CA GLN A 4 -16.43 -1.14 4.14
C GLN A 4 -17.50 -2.21 3.88
N GLN A 5 -17.17 -3.21 3.06
CA GLN A 5 -18.04 -4.33 2.74
C GLN A 5 -17.15 -5.58 2.61
N PRO A 6 -16.52 -6.04 3.70
CA PRO A 6 -15.63 -7.18 3.64
C PRO A 6 -16.39 -8.40 3.12
N ASP A 7 -15.75 -9.18 2.28
CA ASP A 7 -16.33 -10.38 1.68
C ASP A 7 -15.70 -11.59 2.36
N PRO A 8 -16.40 -12.32 3.24
CA PRO A 8 -15.83 -13.43 4.00
C PRO A 8 -15.21 -14.52 3.14
N GLU A 9 -15.71 -14.71 1.91
CA GLU A 9 -15.18 -15.69 0.96
C GLU A 9 -14.11 -15.08 0.03
N LEU A 10 -13.79 -13.80 0.24
CA LEU A 10 -12.84 -12.99 -0.52
C LEU A 10 -13.05 -13.02 -2.04
N LYS A 11 -14.24 -13.38 -2.53
CA LYS A 11 -14.57 -13.48 -3.97
C LYS A 11 -14.34 -12.14 -4.67
N ARG A 12 -14.75 -11.03 -4.05
CA ARG A 12 -14.52 -9.69 -4.58
C ARG A 12 -13.04 -9.34 -4.63
N ALA A 13 -12.25 -9.73 -3.63
CA ALA A 13 -10.83 -9.46 -3.62
C ALA A 13 -10.12 -10.19 -4.77
N ARG A 14 -10.41 -11.48 -4.92
CA ARG A 14 -9.93 -12.30 -6.04
C ARG A 14 -10.37 -11.75 -7.39
N SER A 15 -11.63 -11.35 -7.53
CA SER A 15 -12.14 -10.76 -8.77
C SER A 15 -11.38 -9.49 -9.17
N VAL A 16 -11.00 -8.64 -8.20
CA VAL A 16 -10.16 -7.46 -8.46
C VAL A 16 -8.78 -7.86 -8.97
N LEU A 17 -8.12 -8.84 -8.33
CA LEU A 17 -6.82 -9.35 -8.78
C LEU A 17 -6.89 -9.92 -10.21
N HIS A 18 -7.89 -10.76 -10.49
CA HIS A 18 -8.09 -11.30 -11.84
C HIS A 18 -8.28 -10.21 -12.89
N ARG A 19 -9.14 -9.22 -12.63
CA ARG A 19 -9.37 -8.11 -13.56
C ARG A 19 -8.10 -7.30 -13.81
N PHE A 20 -7.31 -7.06 -12.76
CA PHE A 20 -6.07 -6.31 -12.92
C PHE A 20 -5.01 -7.08 -13.69
N PHE A 21 -4.74 -8.33 -13.35
CA PHE A 21 -3.72 -9.14 -14.04
C PHE A 21 -4.05 -9.37 -15.52
N ASN A 22 -5.33 -9.32 -15.89
CA ASN A 22 -5.80 -9.34 -17.27
C ASN A 22 -5.83 -7.96 -17.97
N SER A 23 -5.46 -6.89 -17.27
CA SER A 23 -5.48 -5.54 -17.81
C SER A 23 -4.10 -5.10 -18.29
N PRO A 24 -4.01 -4.11 -19.21
CA PRO A 24 -2.74 -3.51 -19.60
C PRO A 24 -1.96 -2.89 -18.43
N TYR A 25 -2.64 -2.54 -17.34
CA TYR A 25 -2.02 -1.96 -16.15
C TYR A 25 -1.13 -2.95 -15.40
N ALA A 26 -1.30 -4.26 -15.58
CA ALA A 26 -0.45 -5.27 -14.95
C ALA A 26 1.02 -5.20 -15.39
N GLN A 27 1.30 -4.56 -16.54
CA GLN A 27 2.66 -4.34 -17.01
C GLN A 27 3.29 -3.04 -16.47
N LYS A 28 2.51 -2.19 -15.77
CA LYS A 28 3.03 -0.99 -15.12
C LYS A 28 3.49 -1.34 -13.72
N GLU A 29 4.79 -1.19 -13.47
CA GLU A 29 5.42 -1.55 -12.20
C GLU A 29 4.74 -0.91 -10.99
N SER A 30 4.49 0.40 -11.02
CA SER A 30 3.82 1.11 -9.92
C SER A 30 2.40 0.62 -9.65
N ALA A 31 1.64 0.30 -10.70
CA ALA A 31 0.29 -0.23 -10.56
C ALA A 31 0.30 -1.67 -10.01
N LEU A 32 1.24 -2.48 -10.48
CA LEU A 32 1.44 -3.86 -10.01
C LEU A 32 1.86 -3.86 -8.54
N PHE A 33 2.77 -2.98 -8.16
CA PHE A 33 3.20 -2.78 -6.76
C PHE A 33 2.00 -2.43 -5.87
N ASN A 34 1.26 -1.37 -6.22
CA ASN A 34 0.14 -0.90 -5.42
C ASN A 34 -0.95 -1.96 -5.25
N LEU A 35 -1.27 -2.71 -6.31
CA LEU A 35 -2.23 -3.80 -6.19
C LEU A 35 -1.68 -5.00 -5.40
N SER A 36 -0.38 -5.30 -5.54
CA SER A 36 0.26 -6.37 -4.78
C SER A 36 0.22 -6.06 -3.29
N VAL A 37 0.51 -4.81 -2.88
CA VAL A 37 0.36 -4.35 -1.49
C VAL A 37 -1.10 -4.50 -1.04
N TRP A 38 -2.06 -4.02 -1.83
CA TRP A 38 -3.48 -4.13 -1.49
C TRP A 38 -3.94 -5.58 -1.29
N GLY A 39 -3.58 -6.47 -2.21
CA GLY A 39 -3.92 -7.89 -2.13
C GLY A 39 -3.20 -8.59 -0.97
N ALA A 40 -1.94 -8.22 -0.72
CA ALA A 40 -1.13 -8.78 0.35
C ALA A 40 -1.70 -8.42 1.72
N GLN A 41 -2.19 -7.20 1.89
CA GLN A 41 -2.88 -6.77 3.10
C GLN A 41 -4.14 -7.58 3.39
N ILE A 42 -4.89 -7.96 2.35
CA ILE A 42 -6.05 -8.85 2.51
C ILE A 42 -5.55 -10.25 2.89
N LEU A 43 -4.56 -10.79 2.18
CA LEU A 43 -4.08 -12.14 2.41
C LEU A 43 -3.42 -12.33 3.78
N ALA A 44 -2.68 -11.33 4.26
CA ALA A 44 -2.08 -11.34 5.60
C ALA A 44 -3.12 -11.41 6.73
N ARG A 45 -4.35 -10.94 6.48
CA ARG A 45 -5.48 -11.06 7.42
C ARG A 45 -6.24 -12.38 7.29
N HIS A 46 -5.98 -13.12 6.21
CA HIS A 46 -6.63 -14.39 5.86
C HIS A 46 -5.56 -15.42 5.43
N PRO A 47 -4.57 -15.71 6.28
CA PRO A 47 -3.43 -16.56 5.90
C PRO A 47 -3.86 -17.95 5.43
N GLU A 48 -4.99 -18.46 5.92
CA GLU A 48 -5.60 -19.73 5.50
C GLU A 48 -5.98 -19.78 4.01
N GLN A 49 -6.15 -18.62 3.36
CA GLN A 49 -6.52 -18.50 1.95
C GLN A 49 -5.29 -18.48 1.02
N THR A 50 -4.07 -18.41 1.56
CA THR A 50 -2.81 -18.27 0.79
C THR A 50 -2.68 -19.30 -0.32
N MET A 51 -2.78 -20.59 0.03
CA MET A 51 -2.58 -21.65 -0.96
C MET A 51 -3.74 -21.75 -1.96
N ALA A 52 -4.98 -21.44 -1.53
CA ALA A 52 -6.12 -21.39 -2.43
C ALA A 52 -5.95 -20.29 -3.49
N TRP A 53 -5.55 -19.08 -3.07
CA TRP A 53 -5.24 -17.98 -3.99
C TRP A 53 -4.05 -18.32 -4.88
N CYS A 54 -2.99 -18.91 -4.33
CA CYS A 54 -1.80 -19.30 -5.08
C CYS A 54 -2.16 -20.24 -6.25
N GLN A 55 -2.91 -21.30 -5.97
CA GLN A 55 -3.33 -22.28 -6.95
C GLN A 55 -4.26 -21.67 -8.02
N GLU A 56 -5.22 -20.86 -7.60
CA GLU A 56 -6.16 -20.20 -8.52
C GLU A 56 -5.46 -19.19 -9.43
N LEU A 57 -4.57 -18.36 -8.88
CA LEU A 57 -3.92 -17.28 -9.63
C LEU A 57 -2.83 -17.82 -10.57
N ARG A 58 -1.97 -18.77 -10.12
CA ARG A 58 -0.87 -19.31 -10.94
C ARG A 58 -1.34 -20.09 -12.16
N THR A 59 -2.57 -20.61 -12.12
CA THR A 59 -3.15 -21.34 -13.26
C THR A 59 -3.76 -20.42 -14.32
N ARG A 60 -3.96 -19.14 -14.00
CA ARG A 60 -4.67 -18.19 -14.85
C ARG A 60 -3.85 -16.97 -15.26
N HIS A 61 -2.71 -16.74 -14.60
CA HIS A 61 -1.91 -15.54 -14.79
C HIS A 61 -0.41 -15.86 -14.86
N PRO A 62 0.40 -15.01 -15.53
CA PRO A 62 1.85 -15.11 -15.48
C PRO A 62 2.38 -15.06 -14.03
N ASN A 63 3.15 -16.06 -13.65
CA ASN A 63 3.65 -16.22 -12.27
C ASN A 63 4.44 -15.00 -11.77
N LYS A 64 5.16 -14.31 -12.66
CA LYS A 64 5.96 -13.12 -12.30
C LYS A 64 5.12 -11.98 -11.71
N LEU A 65 3.84 -11.88 -12.10
CA LEU A 65 2.92 -10.89 -11.55
C LEU A 65 2.46 -11.24 -10.13
N LEU A 66 2.58 -12.52 -9.73
CA LEU A 66 2.08 -13.04 -8.46
C LEU A 66 3.15 -12.98 -7.37
N ALA A 67 4.43 -13.05 -7.75
CA ALA A 67 5.52 -13.11 -6.77
C ALA A 67 5.50 -11.93 -5.77
N PRO A 68 5.33 -10.66 -6.19
CA PRO A 68 5.27 -9.54 -5.23
C PRO A 68 4.13 -9.67 -4.23
N LEU A 69 2.93 -10.09 -4.68
CA LEU A 69 1.77 -10.29 -3.82
C LEU A 69 2.08 -11.26 -2.66
N PHE A 70 2.62 -12.44 -2.97
CA PHE A 70 2.88 -13.45 -1.94
C PHE A 70 4.10 -13.12 -1.08
N LYS A 71 5.12 -12.46 -1.66
CA LYS A 71 6.28 -11.98 -0.90
C LYS A 71 5.89 -10.93 0.14
N ILE A 72 5.12 -9.91 -0.26
CA ILE A 72 4.67 -8.84 0.65
C ILE A 72 3.72 -9.40 1.71
N ALA A 73 2.83 -10.32 1.34
CA ALA A 73 1.87 -10.91 2.28
C ALA A 73 2.55 -11.65 3.42
N ALA A 74 3.70 -12.29 3.15
CA ALA A 74 4.53 -13.00 4.12
C ALA A 74 3.73 -13.89 5.09
N THR A 75 2.71 -14.58 4.59
CA THR A 75 1.94 -15.52 5.40
C THR A 75 2.77 -16.79 5.63
N PRO A 76 2.40 -17.66 6.59
CA PRO A 76 3.13 -18.92 6.81
C PRO A 76 3.28 -19.78 5.54
N ASP A 77 2.30 -19.74 4.64
CA ASP A 77 2.30 -20.49 3.37
C ASP A 77 2.85 -19.69 2.17
N SER A 78 3.20 -18.41 2.32
CA SER A 78 3.74 -17.59 1.22
C SER A 78 5.00 -18.21 0.61
N GLY A 79 5.91 -18.72 1.43
CA GLY A 79 7.14 -19.38 0.94
C GLY A 79 6.84 -20.62 0.09
N LYS A 80 5.85 -21.41 0.49
CA LYS A 80 5.37 -22.58 -0.25
C LYS A 80 4.73 -22.18 -1.58
N CYS A 81 3.99 -21.07 -1.63
CA CYS A 81 3.47 -20.56 -2.88
C CYS A 81 4.60 -20.11 -3.81
N LEU A 82 5.53 -19.28 -3.30
CA LEU A 82 6.66 -18.75 -4.07
C LEU A 82 7.54 -19.86 -4.68
N SER A 83 7.73 -20.98 -3.97
CA SER A 83 8.46 -22.13 -4.50
C SER A 83 7.73 -22.87 -5.63
N GLN A 84 6.40 -22.72 -5.72
CA GLN A 84 5.57 -23.32 -6.78
C GLN A 84 5.40 -22.43 -8.00
N LEU A 85 5.82 -21.17 -7.92
CA LEU A 85 5.82 -20.27 -9.06
C LEU A 85 6.96 -20.66 -10.01
N ASP A 86 6.60 -20.95 -11.26
CA ASP A 86 7.54 -21.11 -12.37
C ASP A 86 8.05 -19.73 -12.79
N LEU A 87 9.27 -19.42 -12.35
CA LEU A 87 9.92 -18.12 -12.43
C LEU A 87 11.37 -18.34 -12.85
N THR A 88 11.88 -17.47 -13.74
CA THR A 88 13.29 -17.50 -14.14
C THR A 88 14.21 -17.14 -12.98
N THR A 89 15.51 -17.39 -13.14
CA THR A 89 16.51 -17.00 -12.13
C THR A 89 16.48 -15.50 -11.88
N GLU A 90 16.38 -14.69 -12.94
CA GLU A 90 16.34 -13.23 -12.87
C GLU A 90 15.06 -12.75 -12.17
N GLU A 91 13.91 -13.36 -12.51
CA GLU A 91 12.65 -13.06 -11.84
C GLU A 91 12.75 -13.40 -10.35
N ARG A 92 13.31 -14.57 -9.99
CA ARG A 92 13.55 -14.95 -8.58
C ARG A 92 14.42 -13.95 -7.85
N GLN A 93 15.52 -13.51 -8.46
CA GLN A 93 16.44 -12.54 -7.87
C GLN A 93 15.75 -11.20 -7.60
N ALA A 94 14.89 -10.73 -8.51
CA ALA A 94 14.18 -9.46 -8.38
C ALA A 94 13.31 -9.31 -7.11
N TYR A 95 12.97 -10.42 -6.42
CA TYR A 95 12.27 -10.40 -5.14
C TYR A 95 12.93 -11.28 -4.05
N ALA A 96 14.15 -11.75 -4.29
CA ALA A 96 14.94 -12.54 -3.33
C ALA A 96 15.66 -11.66 -2.30
N GLU A 97 16.04 -10.44 -2.69
CA GLU A 97 16.63 -9.42 -1.79
C GLU A 97 15.56 -8.84 -0.84
N ASP A 98 15.99 -8.06 0.16
CA ASP A 98 15.22 -7.48 1.29
C ASP A 98 13.89 -6.82 0.89
N TYR A 99 12.92 -7.65 0.54
CA TYR A 99 11.58 -7.24 0.14
C TYR A 99 10.78 -7.05 1.42
N PHE A 100 10.20 -5.87 1.55
CA PHE A 100 9.32 -5.55 2.66
C PHE A 100 8.09 -6.47 2.71
N THR A 101 7.51 -6.55 3.90
CA THR A 101 6.27 -7.24 4.18
C THR A 101 5.18 -6.23 4.55
N VAL A 102 3.93 -6.68 4.66
CA VAL A 102 2.82 -5.85 5.17
C VAL A 102 3.12 -5.22 6.54
N GLY A 103 3.95 -5.87 7.36
CA GLY A 103 4.33 -5.40 8.69
C GLY A 103 5.27 -4.18 8.65
N ASP A 104 6.02 -4.02 7.57
CA ASP A 104 7.05 -2.99 7.45
C ASP A 104 6.49 -1.64 6.97
N ILE A 105 5.32 -1.65 6.32
CA ILE A 105 4.75 -0.50 5.60
C ILE A 105 4.64 0.76 6.47
N LEU A 106 4.27 0.63 7.74
CA LEU A 106 4.15 1.78 8.64
C LEU A 106 5.51 2.43 8.95
N ASN A 107 6.58 1.64 8.94
CA ASN A 107 7.93 2.06 9.31
C ASN A 107 8.79 2.49 8.11
N MET A 108 8.27 2.34 6.88
CA MET A 108 8.99 2.75 5.68
C MET A 108 9.22 4.26 5.64
N PRO A 109 10.37 4.73 5.12
CA PRO A 109 10.55 6.14 4.80
C PRO A 109 9.43 6.67 3.91
N TYR A 110 9.08 7.96 4.06
CA TYR A 110 8.11 8.61 3.19
C TYR A 110 8.75 8.93 1.84
N MET A 111 8.15 8.37 0.80
CA MET A 111 8.47 8.58 -0.61
C MET A 111 7.16 8.41 -1.40
N PRO A 112 7.06 8.84 -2.67
CA PRO A 112 5.81 8.71 -3.44
C PRO A 112 5.24 7.29 -3.44
N ALA A 113 6.07 6.25 -3.64
CA ALA A 113 5.62 4.86 -3.64
C ALA A 113 5.12 4.37 -2.26
N THR A 114 5.76 4.80 -1.16
CA THR A 114 5.38 4.37 0.18
C THR A 114 4.20 5.16 0.74
N LEU A 115 3.89 6.34 0.19
CA LEU A 115 2.62 7.05 0.40
C LEU A 115 1.46 6.25 -0.20
N ASP A 116 1.58 5.82 -1.46
CA ASP A 116 0.57 4.98 -2.09
C ASP A 116 0.38 3.65 -1.35
N ALA A 117 1.47 3.01 -0.92
CA ALA A 117 1.42 1.78 -0.11
C ALA A 117 0.57 1.95 1.16
N ARG A 118 0.68 3.09 1.85
CA ARG A 118 -0.15 3.42 3.03
C ARG A 118 -1.62 3.62 2.64
N TRP A 119 -1.90 4.38 1.58
CA TRP A 119 -3.27 4.58 1.10
C TRP A 119 -3.96 3.26 0.71
N VAL A 120 -3.30 2.43 -0.10
CA VAL A 120 -3.88 1.14 -0.50
C VAL A 120 -4.03 0.19 0.68
N SER A 121 -3.13 0.26 1.67
CA SER A 121 -3.24 -0.49 2.92
C SER A 121 -4.45 -0.07 3.74
N PHE A 122 -4.74 1.23 3.85
CA PHE A 122 -5.99 1.71 4.44
C PHE A 122 -7.21 1.21 3.65
N PHE A 123 -7.19 1.30 2.32
CA PHE A 123 -8.32 0.85 1.48
C PHE A 123 -8.57 -0.66 1.53
N ALA A 124 -7.54 -1.45 1.80
CA ALA A 124 -7.66 -2.89 2.06
C ALA A 124 -8.20 -3.18 3.47
N THR A 125 -7.66 -2.51 4.50
CA THR A 125 -7.81 -2.96 5.90
C THR A 125 -8.72 -2.11 6.78
N GLY A 126 -8.93 -0.84 6.42
CA GLY A 126 -9.61 0.17 7.24
C GLY A 126 -8.82 0.68 8.45
N LYS A 127 -7.56 0.26 8.62
CA LYS A 127 -6.70 0.64 9.74
C LYS A 127 -6.26 2.10 9.63
N ALA A 128 -6.64 2.91 10.60
CA ALA A 128 -6.44 4.36 10.56
C ALA A 128 -4.97 4.77 10.70
N GLU A 129 -4.12 3.91 11.26
CA GLU A 129 -2.68 4.11 11.46
C GLU A 129 -1.96 4.45 10.15
N TYR A 130 -2.41 3.89 9.02
CA TYR A 130 -1.87 4.22 7.70
C TYR A 130 -2.16 5.66 7.27
N ILE A 131 -3.30 6.23 7.69
CA ILE A 131 -3.65 7.65 7.44
C ILE A 131 -2.92 8.53 8.45
N TYR A 132 -2.89 8.14 9.72
CA TYR A 132 -2.29 8.95 10.79
C TYR A 132 -0.82 9.25 10.52
N GLY A 133 -0.05 8.28 10.03
CA GLY A 133 1.32 8.54 9.59
C GLY A 133 1.41 9.63 8.50
N ILE A 134 0.51 9.63 7.52
CA ILE A 134 0.48 10.65 6.45
C ILE A 134 0.12 12.02 7.05
N VAL A 135 -0.82 12.07 8.00
CA VAL A 135 -1.20 13.31 8.70
C VAL A 135 -0.01 13.86 9.48
N ASP A 136 0.66 13.03 10.28
CA ASP A 136 1.87 13.42 11.02
C ASP A 136 2.95 13.92 10.08
N TYR A 137 3.22 13.20 8.98
CA TYR A 137 4.22 13.59 7.98
C TYR A 137 3.93 14.96 7.35
N VAL A 138 2.69 15.23 6.96
CA VAL A 138 2.29 16.54 6.39
C VAL A 138 2.48 17.64 7.44
N ALA A 139 2.04 17.39 8.68
CA ALA A 139 2.11 18.40 9.73
C ALA A 139 3.55 18.73 10.15
N ASP A 140 4.39 17.72 10.26
CA ASP A 140 5.78 17.87 10.71
C ASP A 140 6.69 18.47 9.62
N ASN A 141 6.23 18.45 8.35
CA ASN A 141 6.94 19.01 7.19
C ASN A 141 6.27 20.27 6.62
N ALA A 142 5.36 20.92 7.36
CA ALA A 142 4.64 22.10 6.89
C ALA A 142 5.55 23.27 6.43
N LYS A 143 6.77 23.35 7.00
CA LYS A 143 7.78 24.39 6.74
C LYS A 143 8.93 23.89 5.86
N ILE A 144 8.70 22.86 5.04
CA ILE A 144 9.76 22.25 4.23
C ILE A 144 10.37 23.22 3.21
N GLU A 145 9.60 24.22 2.77
CA GLU A 145 10.09 25.29 1.88
C GLU A 145 11.12 26.21 2.56
N ASP A 146 11.10 26.32 3.89
CA ASP A 146 12.14 27.05 4.64
C ASP A 146 13.50 26.32 4.59
N LYS A 147 13.51 25.05 4.16
CA LYS A 147 14.71 24.20 4.01
C LYS A 147 15.29 24.22 2.59
N GLN A 148 14.82 25.11 1.69
CA GLN A 148 15.19 25.22 0.26
C GLN A 148 16.69 25.28 -0.09
N HIS A 149 17.60 25.40 0.90
CA HIS A 149 19.04 25.51 0.69
C HIS A 149 19.81 24.18 0.81
N GLN A 150 19.14 23.03 0.92
CA GLN A 150 19.79 21.71 0.96
C GLN A 150 19.59 20.92 -0.35
N PRO A 151 20.64 20.30 -0.93
CA PRO A 151 20.54 19.55 -2.20
C PRO A 151 19.54 18.38 -2.19
N GLU A 152 19.29 17.79 -1.01
CA GLU A 152 18.33 16.68 -0.82
C GLU A 152 16.86 17.16 -0.69
N ALA A 153 16.62 18.48 -0.64
CA ALA A 153 15.29 19.04 -0.41
C ALA A 153 14.30 18.82 -1.57
N GLY A 154 14.78 18.51 -2.78
CA GLY A 154 13.91 18.36 -3.97
C GLY A 154 12.91 17.20 -3.86
N ASP A 155 13.39 16.01 -3.51
CA ASP A 155 12.55 14.81 -3.37
C ASP A 155 11.63 14.90 -2.15
N ASP A 156 12.11 15.53 -1.08
CA ASP A 156 11.36 15.80 0.12
C ASP A 156 10.19 16.76 -0.13
N ILE A 157 10.41 17.85 -0.88
CA ILE A 157 9.37 18.81 -1.27
C ILE A 157 8.30 18.14 -2.13
N LEU A 158 8.70 17.32 -3.11
CA LEU A 158 7.76 16.56 -3.95
C LEU A 158 6.93 15.58 -3.12
N THR A 159 7.57 14.85 -2.21
CA THR A 159 6.90 13.89 -1.34
C THR A 159 5.93 14.60 -0.39
N TYR A 160 6.32 15.72 0.20
CA TYR A 160 5.44 16.57 1.00
C TYR A 160 4.24 17.08 0.21
N GLY A 161 4.46 17.63 -0.99
CA GLY A 161 3.39 18.10 -1.87
C GLY A 161 2.39 16.99 -2.23
N ALA A 162 2.90 15.81 -2.58
CA ALA A 162 2.07 14.64 -2.87
C ALA A 162 1.28 14.15 -1.64
N ALA A 163 1.92 14.11 -0.46
CA ALA A 163 1.25 13.73 0.79
C ALA A 163 0.12 14.71 1.14
N ARG A 164 0.39 16.02 1.10
CA ARG A 164 -0.59 17.06 1.39
C ARG A 164 -1.75 17.03 0.40
N TRP A 165 -1.46 16.97 -0.90
CA TRP A 165 -2.48 16.92 -1.94
C TRP A 165 -3.34 15.66 -1.82
N SER A 166 -2.73 14.49 -1.65
CA SER A 166 -3.46 13.22 -1.56
C SER A 166 -4.32 13.17 -0.30
N LEU A 167 -3.83 13.67 0.84
CA LEU A 167 -4.62 13.77 2.08
C LEU A 167 -5.85 14.65 1.89
N GLY A 168 -5.68 15.89 1.39
CA GLY A 168 -6.78 16.81 1.16
C GLY A 168 -7.80 16.28 0.14
N SER A 169 -7.32 15.68 -0.96
CA SER A 169 -8.17 15.05 -1.98
C SER A 169 -9.00 13.90 -1.40
N ASN A 170 -8.38 13.01 -0.63
CA ASN A 170 -9.06 11.88 -0.01
C ASN A 170 -10.05 12.32 1.08
N MET A 171 -9.73 13.33 1.89
CA MET A 171 -10.68 13.90 2.86
C MET A 171 -11.91 14.52 2.18
N LYS A 172 -11.72 15.14 1.01
CA LYS A 172 -12.82 15.69 0.22
C LYS A 172 -13.70 14.60 -0.42
N GLN A 173 -13.09 13.53 -0.92
CA GLN A 173 -13.80 12.43 -1.59
C GLN A 173 -14.48 11.47 -0.61
N TYR A 174 -13.88 11.25 0.57
CA TYR A 174 -14.31 10.23 1.52
C TYR A 174 -14.55 10.85 2.92
N PRO A 175 -15.80 11.17 3.28
CA PRO A 175 -16.14 11.82 4.55
C PRO A 175 -15.61 11.10 5.80
N GLN A 176 -15.53 9.78 5.76
CA GLN A 176 -14.97 8.92 6.80
C GLN A 176 -13.47 9.15 7.03
N ILE A 177 -12.70 9.48 5.99
CA ILE A 177 -11.28 9.83 6.12
C ILE A 177 -11.18 11.18 6.81
N LYS A 178 -11.98 12.15 6.38
CA LYS A 178 -12.07 13.46 7.06
C LYS A 178 -12.40 13.31 8.56
N ALA A 179 -13.40 12.50 8.91
CA ALA A 179 -13.76 12.26 10.30
C ALA A 179 -12.62 11.59 11.11
N LEU A 180 -11.86 10.66 10.50
CA LEU A 180 -10.70 10.04 11.13
C LEU A 180 -9.60 11.08 11.42
N VAL A 181 -9.31 11.96 10.46
CA VAL A 181 -8.30 13.03 10.60
C VAL A 181 -8.74 14.03 11.67
N GLU A 182 -9.96 14.55 11.60
CA GLU A 182 -10.48 15.51 12.59
C GLU A 182 -10.46 14.93 14.01
N LYS A 183 -10.83 13.65 14.17
CA LYS A 183 -10.74 12.97 15.46
C LYS A 183 -9.31 12.84 15.95
N TYR A 184 -8.36 12.50 15.06
CA TYR A 184 -6.96 12.31 15.41
C TYR A 184 -6.29 13.63 15.84
N THR A 185 -6.70 14.75 15.24
CA THR A 185 -6.06 16.05 15.41
C THR A 185 -6.79 16.97 16.38
N ALA A 186 -7.92 16.56 16.95
CA ALA A 186 -8.79 17.39 17.81
C ALA A 186 -8.08 18.08 18.99
N GLY A 187 -7.02 17.48 19.52
CA GLY A 187 -6.23 18.03 20.63
C GLY A 187 -4.87 18.63 20.24
N TRP A 188 -4.57 18.75 18.95
CA TRP A 188 -3.28 19.26 18.49
C TRP A 188 -3.14 20.76 18.69
N PRO A 189 -1.90 21.26 18.86
CA PRO A 189 -1.63 22.70 18.80
C PRO A 189 -2.12 23.30 17.47
N SER A 190 -2.65 24.52 17.50
CA SER A 190 -3.25 25.18 16.32
C SER A 190 -2.30 25.27 15.13
N GLU A 191 -1.00 25.50 15.36
CA GLU A 191 0.02 25.55 14.31
C GLU A 191 0.13 24.23 13.53
N ARG A 192 0.03 23.10 14.24
CA ARG A 192 0.09 21.75 13.65
C ARG A 192 -1.20 21.40 12.92
N GLN A 193 -2.34 21.91 13.38
CA GLN A 193 -3.63 21.75 12.70
C GLN A 193 -3.71 22.56 11.39
N GLN A 194 -3.17 23.78 11.36
CA GLN A 194 -3.17 24.64 10.17
C GLN A 194 -2.33 24.08 9.01
N ALA A 195 -1.45 23.11 9.28
CA ALA A 195 -0.65 22.45 8.27
C ALA A 195 -1.45 21.50 7.36
N LEU A 196 -2.63 21.04 7.80
CA LEU A 196 -3.47 20.03 7.14
C LEU A 196 -4.50 20.67 6.20
#